data_AF-A0A7J3EFZ1-F1
#
_entry.id   AF-A0A7J3EFZ1-F1
#
_cell.length_a   1.000
_cell.length_b   1.000
_cell.length_c   1.000
_cell.angle_alpha   90.00
_cell.angle_beta   90.00
_cell.angle_gamma   90.00
#
_symmetry.space_group_name_H-M   'P 1'
#
loop_
_entity.id
_entity.type
_entity.pdbx_description
1 polymer ?
#
loop_
_entity_poly.entity_id
_entity_poly.type
_entity_poly.pdbx_seq_one_letter_code
_entity_poly.pdbx_strand_id
1 'polypeptide(L)' 'MFPNISLMSYEELITPKEARTMLKVSNKTLWSWYKKGLIRAVKLPSGKLRYYKSDVERILKGEVRSGSG' A
#
# COMPACT_ATOMS: atom_id res chain seq x y z
N MET A 1 5.40 25.43 27.57
CA MET A 1 6.15 24.24 27.09
C MET A 1 5.13 23.29 26.48
N PHE A 2 4.91 23.36 25.17
CA PHE A 2 3.93 22.49 24.51
C PHE A 2 4.55 21.10 24.37
N PRO A 3 3.85 20.03 24.79
CA PRO A 3 4.35 18.68 24.59
C PRO A 3 4.61 18.46 23.10
N ASN A 4 5.73 17.83 22.80
CA ASN A 4 6.16 17.47 21.45
C ASN A 4 5.17 16.43 20.90
N ILE A 5 4.13 16.88 20.20
CA ILE A 5 3.15 16.04 19.49
C ILE A 5 3.80 15.55 18.19
N SER A 6 4.92 14.82 18.30
CA SER A 6 5.49 14.07 17.18
C SER A 6 4.99 12.64 17.25
N LEU A 7 3.72 12.40 16.89
CA LEU A 7 3.18 11.06 16.62
C LEU A 7 1.72 11.08 16.12
N MET A 8 1.36 12.06 15.28
CA MET A 8 0.26 11.82 14.35
C MET A 8 0.84 11.04 13.18
N SER A 9 0.81 9.72 13.30
CA SER A 9 1.15 8.77 12.24
C SER A 9 0.16 8.93 11.08
N TYR A 10 0.39 9.93 10.24
CA TYR A 10 -0.31 10.08 8.97
C TYR A 10 0.02 8.87 8.11
N GLU A 11 -0.89 7.90 8.07
CA GLU A 11 -0.80 6.79 7.12
C GLU A 11 -0.87 7.36 5.69
N GLU A 12 0.29 7.51 5.05
CA GLU A 12 0.39 8.04 3.69
C GLU A 12 -0.33 7.10 2.71
N LEU A 13 -1.28 7.64 1.95
CA LEU A 13 -2.00 6.94 0.91
C LEU A 13 -1.38 7.26 -0.44
N ILE A 14 -0.84 6.23 -1.11
CA ILE A 14 -0.22 6.35 -2.41
C ILE A 14 -1.16 5.91 -3.53
N THR A 15 -0.92 6.45 -4.72
CA THR A 15 -1.70 6.08 -5.90
C THR A 15 -1.34 4.68 -6.39
N PRO A 16 -2.22 4.02 -7.18
CA PRO A 16 -1.91 2.76 -7.82
C PRO A 16 -0.70 2.85 -8.75
N LYS A 17 -0.40 4.05 -9.28
CA LYS A 17 0.74 4.28 -10.16
C LYS A 17 2.04 4.24 -9.35
N GLU A 18 2.08 4.93 -8.21
CA GLU A 18 3.23 4.90 -7.29
C GLU A 18 3.46 3.50 -6.72
N ALA A 19 2.39 2.83 -6.27
CA ALA A 19 2.49 1.45 -5.77
C ALA A 19 3.12 0.52 -6.81
N ARG A 20 2.73 0.65 -8.08
CA ARG A 20 3.33 -0.12 -9.19
C ARG A 20 4.81 0.19 -9.37
N THR A 21 5.19 1.47 -9.32
CA THR A 21 6.60 1.88 -9.48
C THR A 21 7.45 1.34 -8.34
N MET A 22 6.95 1.39 -7.10
CA MET A 22 7.68 0.91 -5.92
C MET A 22 7.83 -0.61 -5.90
N LEU A 23 6.73 -1.33 -6.18
CA LEU A 23 6.71 -2.80 -6.13
C LEU A 23 7.17 -3.46 -7.43
N LYS A 24 7.32 -2.69 -8.52
CA LYS A 24 7.57 -3.18 -9.88
C LYS A 24 6.57 -4.27 -10.33
N VAL A 25 5.33 -4.20 -9.87
CA VAL A 25 4.28 -5.18 -10.20
C VAL A 25 3.25 -4.63 -11.18
N SER A 26 2.50 -5.54 -11.80
CA SER A 26 1.38 -5.19 -12.67
C SER A 26 0.15 -4.71 -11.87
N ASN A 27 -0.73 -3.96 -12.55
CA ASN A 27 -2.04 -3.58 -12.01
C ASN A 27 -2.88 -4.78 -11.57
N LYS A 28 -2.84 -5.87 -12.34
CA LYS A 28 -3.54 -7.12 -12.02
C LYS A 28 -3.04 -7.71 -10.70
N THR A 29 -1.73 -7.64 -10.46
CA THR A 29 -1.12 -8.13 -9.22
C THR A 29 -1.62 -7.33 -8.02
N LEU A 30 -1.61 -6.00 -8.08
CA LEU A 30 -2.17 -5.15 -7.02
C LEU A 30 -3.65 -5.43 -6.76
N TRP A 31 -4.44 -5.59 -7.82
CA TRP A 31 -5.87 -5.91 -7.68
C TRP A 31 -6.10 -7.29 -7.08
N SER A 32 -5.29 -8.29 -7.46
CA SER A 32 -5.30 -9.62 -6.85
C SER A 32 -4.94 -9.57 -5.37
N TRP A 33 -3.91 -8.80 -5.00
CA TRP A 33 -3.53 -8.61 -3.60
C TRP A 33 -4.62 -7.93 -2.79
N TYR A 34 -5.27 -6.90 -3.35
CA TYR A 34 -6.40 -6.25 -2.71
C TYR A 34 -7.56 -7.22 -2.50
N LYS A 35 -7.90 -8.01 -3.54
CA LYS A 35 -8.96 -9.04 -3.46
C LYS A 35 -8.62 -10.14 -2.44
N LYS A 36 -7.34 -10.48 -2.30
CA LYS A 36 -6.82 -11.44 -1.32
C LYS A 36 -6.67 -10.86 0.08
N GLY A 37 -6.84 -9.55 0.27
CA GLY A 37 -6.62 -8.88 1.56
C GLY A 37 -5.14 -8.75 1.96
N LEU A 38 -4.20 -8.93 1.03
CA LEU A 38 -2.76 -8.80 1.27
C LEU A 38 -2.31 -7.34 1.38
N ILE A 39 -3.05 -6.42 0.74
CA ILE A 39 -2.78 -4.99 0.73
C ILE A 39 -4.06 -4.23 1.04
N ARG A 40 -4.03 -3.31 2.00
CA ARG A 40 -5.19 -2.44 2.26
C ARG A 40 -5.23 -1.35 1.21
N ALA A 41 -6.43 -1.11 0.69
CA ALA A 41 -6.70 -0.01 -0.22
C ALA A 41 -8.02 0.66 0.12
N VAL A 42 -8.04 1.98 0.05
CA VAL A 42 -9.23 2.81 0.18
C VAL A 42 -9.81 3.03 -1.20
N LYS A 43 -11.08 2.68 -1.38
CA LYS A 43 -11.83 3.00 -2.59
C LYS A 43 -12.40 4.40 -2.46
N LEU A 44 -11.96 5.33 -3.30
CA LEU A 44 -12.57 6.66 -3.38
C LEU A 44 -13.97 6.56 -4.01
N PRO A 45 -14.87 7.52 -3.72
CA PRO A 45 -16.19 7.60 -4.36
C PRO A 45 -16.10 7.75 -5.89
N SER A 46 -14.95 8.20 -6.41
CA SER A 46 -14.65 8.26 -7.84
C SER A 46 -14.24 6.92 -8.47
N GLY A 47 -14.23 5.82 -7.70
CA GLY A 47 -13.86 4.48 -8.16
C GLY A 47 -12.34 4.21 -8.21
N LYS A 48 -11.51 5.21 -7.89
CA LYS A 48 -10.05 5.04 -7.81
C LYS A 48 -9.66 4.40 -6.47
N LEU A 49 -8.77 3.42 -6.52
CA LEU A 49 -8.16 2.82 -5.33
C LEU A 49 -6.93 3.65 -4.91
N ARG A 50 -6.74 3.87 -3.61
CA ARG A 50 -5.50 4.36 -3.02
C ARG A 50 -4.97 3.32 -2.04
N TYR A 51 -3.68 3.04 -2.10
CA TYR A 51 -3.05 2.02 -1.28
C TYR A 51 -2.32 2.67 -0.11
N TYR A 52 -2.29 1.98 1.02
CA TYR A 52 -1.50 2.43 2.17
C TYR A 52 -0.01 2.20 1.88
N LYS A 53 0.78 3.26 1.97
CA LYS A 53 2.23 3.21 1.74
C LYS A 53 2.90 2.21 2.67
N SER A 54 2.51 2.18 3.94
CA SER A 54 3.03 1.23 4.93
C SER A 54 2.80 -0.23 4.54
N ASP A 55 1.67 -0.55 3.90
CA ASP A 55 1.42 -1.91 3.41
C ASP A 55 2.26 -2.21 2.16
N VAL A 56 2.40 -1.24 1.26
CA VAL A 56 3.27 -1.35 0.08
C VAL A 56 4.72 -1.59 0.49
N GLU A 57 5.22 -0.82 1.45
CA GLU A 57 6.57 -0.99 2.02
C GLU A 57 6.73 -2.33 2.73
N ARG A 58 5.70 -2.78 3.47
CA ARG A 58 5.72 -4.10 4.12
C ARG A 58 5.84 -5.23 3.09
N ILE A 59 5.13 -5.12 1.97
CA ILE A 59 5.21 -6.09 0.87
C ILE A 59 6.58 -5.99 0.19
N LEU A 60 7.10 -4.77 -0.04
CA LEU A 60 8.42 -4.54 -0.63
C LEU A 60 9.55 -5.16 0.22
N LYS A 61 9.41 -5.11 1.55
CA LYS A 61 10.34 -5.72 2.50
C LYS A 61 10.35 -7.26 2.44
N GLY A 62 9.45 -7.87 1.67
CA GLY A 62 9.41 -9.31 1.47
C GLY A 62 8.68 -10.08 2.56
N GLU A 63 7.88 -9.41 3.40
CA GLU A 63 7.04 -10.10 4.40
C GLU A 63 5.91 -10.91 3.74
N VAL A 64 5.59 -10.62 2.49
CA VAL A 64 4.74 -11.50 1.68
C VAL A 64 5.64 -12.52 1.00
N ARG A 65 5.79 -13.68 1.65
CA ARG A 65 6.33 -14.91 1.06
C ARG A 65 5.46 -15.36 -0.12
N SER A 66 5.55 -14.70 -1.26
CA SER A 66 5.11 -15.27 -2.52
C SER A 66 6.29 -16.01 -3.12
N GLY A 67 6.34 -17.32 -2.84
CA GLY A 67 7.21 -18.24 -3.55
C GLY A 67 6.96 -18.12 -5.06
N SER A 68 8.03 -17.78 -5.76
CA SER A 68 8.19 -18.03 -7.19
C SER A 68 9.61 -18.54 -7.33
N GLY A 69 9.73 -19.87 -7.42
CA GLY A 69 10.87 -20.50 -8.06
C GLY A 69 10.80 -20.38 -9.57
#